data_AF-A0AB34FN96-F1
#
_entry.id   AF-A0AB34FN96-F1
#
_cell.length_a   1.000
_cell.length_b   1.000
_cell.length_c   1.000
_cell.angle_alpha   90.00
_cell.angle_beta   90.00
_cell.angle_gamma   90.00
#
_symmetry.space_group_name_H-M   'P 1'
#
loop_
_entity.id
_entity.type
_entity.pdbx_description
1 polymer ?
#
loop_
_entity_poly.entity_id
_entity_poly.type
_entity_poly.pdbx_seq_one_letter_code
_entity_poly.pdbx_strand_id
1 'polypeptide(L)'
;MYELFLTALVEDSDFQAACAVLGGFCAMPPWETIQRVLYFQGPPRPAGISNQSSIDKPMRKDVAFLYKDLHQNLSRQSFILQARYEVLKDRDMGPSAVPQDLDAVSGILRWSDFPDPPTARPVLTQRKIVELWDQKKLLSVMRDNHHQFKTETVEELYRFFRDDIEFCLSRHFFVKPINDYTPLGSAQHQMTEPLRTLPSWDSLTPMDGQSRWILQVKSHVLHDNKPDEIRKAQDQLMAIRGELDGVFDFKTIDRKVHDTRVAMQQQGIQALPQRVMLDPYASAIVHFGIFKTDRPPTRQVDQDATGSVRKHHPKLSRKRALTDIVSRFDFARDFKPDQEIRPQCYDLVVDRLRHEYNIEQLFVSADTGLEQCRHEGSTEYEFYAALRSLIMNWLPTPFQATTRSLSYAQPKEATEARKSKLNDVKGERFAGTSKTLLRSRRHTFMHPRGGLVVVAVSSANSIASWLASVRGLFRTSYG
;
A
#
# COMPACT_ATOMS: atom_id res chain seq x y z
N MET A 1 -7.86 -2.43 21.56
CA MET A 1 -6.41 -2.72 21.65
C MET A 1 -5.67 -1.76 20.74
N TYR A 2 -4.54 -1.23 21.18
CA TYR A 2 -3.64 -0.43 20.35
C TYR A 2 -2.45 -1.29 19.86
N GLU A 3 -2.09 -1.11 18.60
CA GLU A 3 -0.82 -1.55 17.99
C GLU A 3 0.11 -0.33 17.92
N LEU A 4 1.25 -0.40 18.59
CA LEU A 4 2.32 0.59 18.51
C LEU A 4 3.49 -0.07 17.80
N PHE A 5 4.07 0.57 16.79
CA PHE A 5 5.18 -0.03 16.05
C PHE A 5 6.17 0.96 15.45
N LEU A 6 7.40 0.46 15.28
CA LEU A 6 8.46 1.04 14.47
C LEU A 6 8.55 0.26 13.15
N THR A 7 8.98 0.91 12.07
CA THR A 7 9.20 0.27 10.76
C THR A 7 10.62 0.52 10.27
N ALA A 8 11.29 -0.51 9.76
CA ALA A 8 12.53 -0.42 9.00
C ALA A 8 12.42 -1.24 7.71
N LEU A 9 13.28 -0.95 6.73
CA LEU A 9 13.42 -1.75 5.51
C LEU A 9 14.74 -2.54 5.58
N VAL A 10 14.72 -3.75 5.04
CA VAL A 10 15.88 -4.66 4.97
C VAL A 10 15.98 -5.18 3.55
N GLU A 11 17.15 -5.02 2.93
CA GLU A 11 17.40 -5.50 1.57
C GLU A 11 17.46 -7.04 1.53
N ASP A 12 17.13 -7.65 0.40
CA ASP A 12 16.98 -9.11 0.30
C ASP A 12 18.33 -9.86 0.51
N SER A 13 19.45 -9.21 0.20
CA SER A 13 20.80 -9.68 0.53
C SER A 13 21.04 -9.81 2.04
N ASP A 14 20.40 -8.95 2.81
CA ASP A 14 20.70 -8.73 4.23
C ASP A 14 19.71 -9.49 5.12
N PHE A 15 18.65 -10.05 4.55
CA PHE A 15 17.60 -10.82 5.24
C PHE A 15 18.15 -11.91 6.18
N GLN A 16 19.16 -12.67 5.74
CA GLN A 16 19.76 -13.72 6.57
C GLN A 16 20.56 -13.13 7.74
N ALA A 17 21.23 -12.00 7.54
CA ALA A 17 21.91 -11.29 8.63
C ALA A 17 20.91 -10.67 9.62
N ALA A 18 19.82 -10.08 9.12
CA ALA A 18 18.72 -9.56 9.93
C ALA A 18 18.08 -10.66 10.78
N CYS A 19 17.79 -11.83 10.19
CA CYS A 19 17.28 -13.00 10.91
C CYS A 19 18.28 -13.52 11.96
N ALA A 20 19.59 -13.54 11.67
CA ALA A 20 20.61 -13.93 12.63
C ALA A 20 20.72 -12.95 13.81
N VAL A 21 20.69 -11.64 13.55
CA VAL A 21 20.72 -10.62 14.62
C VAL A 21 19.45 -10.66 15.46
N LEU A 22 18.26 -10.67 14.84
CA LEU A 22 17.00 -10.75 15.58
C LEU A 22 16.88 -12.06 16.37
N GLY A 23 17.39 -13.17 15.83
CA GLY A 23 17.41 -14.46 16.52
C GLY A 23 18.33 -14.48 17.74
N GLY A 24 19.52 -13.85 17.64
CA GLY A 24 20.41 -13.63 18.79
C GLY A 24 19.81 -12.67 19.82
N PHE A 25 19.24 -11.56 19.36
CA PHE A 25 18.64 -10.49 20.17
C PHE A 25 17.40 -10.94 20.96
N CYS A 26 16.59 -11.82 20.37
CA CYS A 26 15.42 -12.42 21.01
C CYS A 26 15.71 -13.79 21.66
N ALA A 27 16.94 -14.29 21.54
CA ALA A 27 17.36 -15.63 21.99
C ALA A 27 16.47 -16.80 21.49
N MET A 28 15.90 -16.68 20.28
CA MET A 28 15.02 -17.68 19.67
C MET A 28 15.21 -17.76 18.13
N PRO A 29 15.02 -18.93 17.49
CA PRO A 29 14.96 -19.01 16.04
C PRO A 29 13.73 -18.27 15.48
N PRO A 30 13.74 -17.87 14.20
CA PRO A 30 12.55 -17.33 13.55
C PRO A 30 11.40 -18.33 13.53
N TRP A 31 10.19 -17.84 13.78
CA TRP A 31 8.95 -18.53 13.46
C TRP A 31 8.49 -18.08 12.07
N GLU A 32 8.73 -18.90 11.04
CA GLU A 32 8.18 -18.70 9.69
C GLU A 32 6.66 -18.92 9.71
N THR A 33 5.89 -18.11 8.98
CA THR A 33 4.48 -18.33 8.69
C THR A 33 4.13 -17.70 7.36
N ILE A 34 3.27 -18.35 6.59
CA ILE A 34 2.77 -17.83 5.32
C ILE A 34 1.27 -17.63 5.45
N GLN A 35 0.79 -16.45 5.07
CA GLN A 35 -0.60 -16.07 5.23
C GLN A 35 -1.19 -15.62 3.90
N ARG A 36 -2.28 -16.26 3.49
CA ARG A 36 -3.16 -15.76 2.44
C ARG A 36 -4.05 -14.67 3.03
N VAL A 37 -4.06 -13.49 2.43
CA VAL A 37 -4.78 -12.32 2.96
C VAL A 37 -5.78 -11.82 1.93
N LEU A 38 -7.06 -11.85 2.32
CA LEU A 38 -8.19 -11.42 1.52
C LEU A 38 -8.66 -10.04 2.00
N TYR A 39 -8.77 -9.07 1.09
CA TYR A 39 -9.17 -7.71 1.41
C TYR A 39 -10.61 -7.45 0.98
N PHE A 40 -11.42 -6.98 1.93
CA PHE A 40 -12.85 -6.71 1.74
C PHE A 40 -13.16 -5.24 2.00
N GLN A 41 -13.68 -4.53 1.00
CA GLN A 41 -14.16 -3.17 1.15
C GLN A 41 -15.53 -3.14 1.83
N GLY A 42 -15.67 -2.40 2.92
CA GLY A 42 -16.96 -2.14 3.55
C GLY A 42 -17.97 -1.45 2.62
N PRO A 43 -19.29 -1.58 2.91
CA PRO A 43 -20.36 -1.02 2.09
C PRO A 43 -20.29 0.52 2.01
N PRO A 44 -20.78 1.16 0.93
CA PRO A 44 -20.75 2.63 0.78
C PRO A 44 -21.50 3.43 1.86
N ARG A 45 -22.42 2.78 2.58
CA ARG A 45 -23.07 3.29 3.79
C ARG A 45 -22.64 2.41 4.98
N PRO A 46 -21.94 2.95 5.99
CA PRO A 46 -21.54 2.19 7.18
C PRO A 46 -22.75 1.58 7.90
N ALA A 47 -22.64 0.31 8.31
CA ALA A 47 -23.73 -0.46 8.92
C ALA A 47 -23.26 -1.51 9.95
N GLY A 48 -21.96 -1.51 10.28
CA GLY A 48 -21.36 -2.46 11.21
C GLY A 48 -21.33 -3.91 10.72
N ILE A 49 -21.05 -4.82 11.64
CA ILE A 49 -21.40 -6.24 11.50
C ILE A 49 -22.77 -6.42 12.16
N SER A 50 -23.83 -6.08 11.44
CA SER A 50 -25.22 -6.11 11.92
C SER A 50 -25.89 -7.46 11.67
N ASN A 51 -25.57 -8.14 10.57
CA ASN A 51 -25.99 -9.51 10.31
C ASN A 51 -25.04 -10.50 10.99
N GLN A 52 -25.58 -11.32 11.88
CA GLN A 52 -24.84 -12.30 12.68
C GLN A 52 -25.33 -13.73 12.44
N SER A 53 -25.89 -14.02 11.27
CA SER A 53 -26.35 -15.37 10.90
C SER A 53 -25.17 -16.34 10.67
N SER A 54 -24.15 -15.92 9.93
CA SER A 54 -22.95 -16.74 9.66
C SER A 54 -21.88 -16.73 10.78
N ILE A 55 -22.07 -15.98 11.86
CA ILE A 55 -21.15 -16.02 13.02
C ILE A 55 -21.48 -17.23 13.89
N ASP A 56 -20.50 -18.11 14.12
CA ASP A 56 -20.68 -19.31 14.94
C ASP A 56 -21.01 -19.00 16.41
N LYS A 57 -21.95 -19.76 16.97
CA LYS A 57 -22.50 -19.61 18.32
C LYS A 57 -22.56 -20.97 19.01
N PRO A 58 -22.33 -21.05 20.34
CA PRO A 58 -22.05 -19.95 21.27
C PRO A 58 -20.62 -19.41 21.16
N MET A 59 -20.47 -18.11 21.40
CA MET A 59 -19.20 -17.37 21.29
C MET A 59 -18.59 -17.09 22.67
N ARG A 60 -17.25 -17.10 22.78
CA ARG A 60 -16.52 -16.76 24.02
C ARG A 60 -16.71 -15.27 24.36
N LYS A 61 -16.76 -14.92 25.66
CA LYS A 61 -17.12 -13.56 26.13
C LYS A 61 -16.17 -12.46 25.63
N ASP A 62 -14.88 -12.77 25.53
CA ASP A 62 -13.83 -11.90 24.98
C ASP A 62 -14.01 -11.66 23.48
N VAL A 63 -14.24 -12.72 22.71
CA VAL A 63 -14.52 -12.63 21.26
C VAL A 63 -15.81 -11.86 20.99
N ALA A 64 -16.84 -12.03 21.84
CA ALA A 64 -18.09 -11.27 21.76
C ALA A 64 -17.90 -9.76 22.03
N PHE A 65 -16.97 -9.39 22.92
CA PHE A 65 -16.61 -7.99 23.13
C PHE A 65 -15.88 -7.41 21.91
N LEU A 66 -14.95 -8.16 21.32
CA LEU A 66 -14.22 -7.74 20.11
C LEU A 66 -15.15 -7.58 18.90
N TYR A 67 -16.15 -8.45 18.71
CA TYR A 67 -17.18 -8.26 17.67
C TYR A 67 -18.04 -7.01 17.93
N LYS A 68 -18.31 -6.65 19.19
CA LYS A 68 -19.04 -5.42 19.54
C LYS A 68 -18.23 -4.17 19.22
N ASP A 69 -16.94 -4.15 19.53
CA ASP A 69 -16.03 -3.05 19.18
C ASP A 69 -15.88 -2.94 17.65
N LEU A 70 -15.65 -4.05 16.95
CA LEU A 70 -15.61 -4.09 15.49
C LEU A 70 -16.90 -3.54 14.87
N HIS A 71 -18.08 -3.99 15.33
CA HIS A 71 -19.36 -3.43 14.91
C HIS A 71 -19.43 -1.92 15.16
N GLN A 72 -19.05 -1.45 16.34
CA GLN A 72 -19.14 -0.03 16.71
C GLN A 72 -18.25 0.87 15.82
N ASN A 73 -17.08 0.40 15.41
CA ASN A 73 -16.21 1.16 14.49
C ASN A 73 -16.73 1.10 13.05
N LEU A 74 -17.15 -0.07 12.56
CA LEU A 74 -17.72 -0.27 11.22
C LEU A 74 -19.14 0.33 11.02
N SER A 75 -19.83 0.70 12.10
CA SER A 75 -21.08 1.46 12.06
C SER A 75 -20.87 2.97 11.97
N ARG A 76 -19.64 3.46 12.16
CA ARG A 76 -19.29 4.90 12.04
C ARG A 76 -18.70 5.24 10.67
N GLN A 77 -17.81 4.38 10.17
CA GLN A 77 -17.14 4.54 8.89
C GLN A 77 -16.88 3.17 8.27
N SER A 78 -16.81 3.11 6.94
CA SER A 78 -16.46 1.89 6.20
C SER A 78 -14.96 1.80 6.01
N PHE A 79 -14.41 0.60 6.15
CA PHE A 79 -12.98 0.32 6.09
C PHE A 79 -12.70 -0.87 5.14
N ILE A 80 -11.44 -1.04 4.75
CA ILE A 80 -10.93 -2.31 4.23
C ILE A 80 -10.68 -3.25 5.42
N LEU A 81 -11.34 -4.41 5.42
CA LEU A 81 -11.10 -5.51 6.35
C LEU A 81 -10.18 -6.55 5.73
N GLN A 82 -9.42 -7.26 6.57
CA GLN A 82 -8.59 -8.40 6.16
C GLN A 82 -9.15 -9.70 6.78
N ALA A 83 -9.39 -10.71 5.95
CA ALA A 83 -9.49 -12.09 6.41
C ALA A 83 -8.18 -12.82 6.07
N ARG A 84 -7.49 -13.32 7.10
CA ARG A 84 -6.13 -13.88 6.99
C ARG A 84 -6.18 -15.38 7.31
N TYR A 85 -5.60 -16.20 6.46
CA TYR A 85 -5.55 -17.66 6.62
C TYR A 85 -4.10 -18.14 6.53
N GLU A 86 -3.70 -19.02 7.44
CA GLU A 86 -2.41 -19.70 7.34
C GLU A 86 -2.44 -20.73 6.20
N VAL A 87 -1.39 -20.73 5.37
CA VAL A 87 -1.23 -21.63 4.21
C VAL A 87 0.18 -22.24 4.19
N LEU A 88 0.32 -23.44 3.65
CA LEU A 88 1.59 -24.17 3.55
C LEU A 88 2.00 -24.32 2.09
N LYS A 89 3.27 -23.95 1.79
CA LYS A 89 3.92 -24.04 0.46
C LYS A 89 3.62 -25.37 -0.24
N ASP A 90 3.78 -26.51 0.44
CA ASP A 90 3.67 -27.85 -0.16
C ASP A 90 2.22 -28.40 -0.25
N ARG A 91 1.22 -27.73 0.34
CA ARG A 91 -0.16 -28.26 0.49
C ARG A 91 -1.20 -27.43 -0.23
N ASP A 92 -1.13 -26.11 -0.10
CA ASP A 92 -2.21 -25.19 -0.47
C ASP A 92 -1.90 -24.38 -1.75
N MET A 93 -0.72 -24.58 -2.33
CA MET A 93 -0.16 -23.79 -3.43
C MET A 93 0.26 -24.67 -4.60
N GLY A 94 0.06 -24.19 -5.83
CA GLY A 94 0.46 -24.87 -7.06
C GLY A 94 -0.59 -25.85 -7.62
N PRO A 95 -0.27 -26.53 -8.74
CA PRO A 95 -1.23 -27.30 -9.53
C PRO A 95 -1.75 -28.57 -8.84
N SER A 96 -1.05 -29.04 -7.80
CA SER A 96 -1.45 -30.18 -6.96
C SER A 96 -2.24 -29.78 -5.70
N ALA A 97 -2.44 -28.49 -5.46
CA ALA A 97 -3.16 -28.00 -4.27
C ALA A 97 -4.63 -28.42 -4.28
N VAL A 98 -5.12 -28.92 -3.15
CA VAL A 98 -6.54 -29.23 -2.99
C VAL A 98 -7.32 -27.91 -2.83
N PRO A 99 -8.41 -27.68 -3.59
CA PRO A 99 -9.21 -26.46 -3.46
C PRO A 99 -9.70 -26.23 -2.03
N GLN A 100 -9.39 -25.07 -1.46
CA GLN A 100 -9.61 -24.75 -0.04
C GLN A 100 -11.01 -24.16 0.17
N ASP A 101 -11.82 -24.78 1.03
CA ASP A 101 -13.05 -24.18 1.56
C ASP A 101 -12.71 -23.21 2.70
N LEU A 102 -12.63 -21.93 2.34
CA LEU A 102 -12.31 -20.83 3.25
C LEU A 102 -13.39 -20.55 4.31
N ASP A 103 -14.65 -20.97 4.10
CA ASP A 103 -15.68 -20.81 5.12
C ASP A 103 -15.64 -21.96 6.16
N ALA A 104 -15.10 -23.13 5.80
CA ALA A 104 -14.88 -24.25 6.72
C ALA A 104 -13.59 -24.14 7.57
N VAL A 105 -12.57 -23.45 7.06
CA VAL A 105 -11.28 -23.21 7.72
C VAL A 105 -11.39 -22.06 8.73
N SER A 106 -10.65 -22.13 9.84
CA SER A 106 -10.51 -21.02 10.78
C SER A 106 -9.43 -20.05 10.30
N GLY A 107 -9.72 -18.75 10.31
CA GLY A 107 -8.79 -17.66 10.01
C GLY A 107 -8.88 -16.53 11.04
N ILE A 108 -8.24 -15.40 10.71
CA ILE A 108 -8.21 -14.19 11.53
C ILE A 108 -8.94 -13.08 10.78
N LEU A 109 -9.97 -12.47 11.39
CA LEU A 109 -10.57 -11.24 10.90
C LEU A 109 -9.89 -10.04 11.58
N ARG A 110 -9.12 -9.26 10.80
CA ARG A 110 -8.36 -8.10 11.27
C ARG A 110 -8.94 -6.79 10.73
N TRP A 111 -9.17 -5.85 11.63
CA TRP A 111 -9.41 -4.43 11.36
C TRP A 111 -8.30 -3.60 12.01
N SER A 112 -7.88 -2.55 11.33
CA SER A 112 -6.97 -1.54 11.87
C SER A 112 -7.45 -0.15 11.49
N ASP A 113 -7.47 0.76 12.45
CA ASP A 113 -7.86 2.16 12.26
C ASP A 113 -6.76 2.97 11.55
N PHE A 114 -7.11 4.17 11.11
CA PHE A 114 -6.16 5.17 10.64
C PHE A 114 -5.25 5.62 11.80
N PRO A 115 -3.91 5.69 11.64
CA PRO A 115 -3.04 6.00 12.75
C PRO A 115 -3.22 7.40 13.32
N ASP A 116 -2.95 7.52 14.62
CA ASP A 116 -2.93 8.78 15.35
C ASP A 116 -1.93 9.78 14.69
N PRO A 117 -2.15 11.10 14.83
CA PRO A 117 -1.17 12.07 14.35
C PRO A 117 0.20 11.86 15.01
N PRO A 118 1.32 12.00 14.28
CA PRO A 118 2.65 11.97 14.88
C PRO A 118 2.74 12.97 16.04
N THR A 119 3.08 12.47 17.22
CA THR A 119 3.32 13.29 18.42
C THR A 119 4.81 13.63 18.51
N ALA A 120 5.37 13.84 19.71
CA ALA A 120 6.79 14.13 19.91
C ALA A 120 7.76 12.99 19.47
N ARG A 121 7.24 11.84 19.00
CA ARG A 121 8.02 10.67 18.55
C ARG A 121 7.61 10.26 17.12
N PRO A 122 8.08 10.96 16.07
CA PRO A 122 7.54 10.81 14.71
C PRO A 122 7.82 9.45 14.05
N VAL A 123 8.83 8.70 14.50
CA VAL A 123 9.17 7.36 13.96
C VAL A 123 8.19 6.28 14.44
N LEU A 124 7.47 6.51 15.54
CA LEU A 124 6.55 5.54 16.11
C LEU A 124 5.13 5.74 15.53
N THR A 125 4.60 4.69 14.92
CA THR A 125 3.19 4.65 14.49
C THR A 125 2.34 4.04 15.59
N GLN A 126 1.20 4.67 15.90
CA GLN A 126 0.22 4.20 16.87
C GLN A 126 -1.16 4.17 16.20
N ARG A 127 -1.89 3.04 16.34
CA ARG A 127 -3.28 2.92 15.87
C ARG A 127 -4.07 1.93 16.72
N LYS A 128 -5.39 2.08 16.74
CA LYS A 128 -6.29 1.05 17.28
C LYS A 128 -6.41 -0.11 16.29
N ILE A 129 -6.41 -1.36 16.78
CA ILE A 129 -6.73 -2.56 15.99
C ILE A 129 -7.71 -3.47 16.72
N VAL A 130 -8.41 -4.32 15.96
CA VAL A 130 -9.24 -5.43 16.46
C VAL A 130 -8.90 -6.66 15.63
N GLU A 131 -8.54 -7.75 16.30
CA GLU A 131 -8.30 -9.05 15.69
C GLU A 131 -9.19 -10.12 16.33
N LEU A 132 -9.95 -10.80 15.50
CA LEU A 132 -10.78 -11.93 15.88
C LEU A 132 -10.11 -13.20 15.35
N TRP A 133 -9.42 -13.92 16.25
CA TRP A 133 -8.68 -15.14 15.95
C TRP A 133 -9.60 -16.38 15.93
N ASP A 134 -9.17 -17.44 15.26
CA ASP A 134 -9.84 -18.75 15.11
C ASP A 134 -11.24 -18.73 14.43
N GLN A 135 -11.63 -17.62 13.80
CA GLN A 135 -12.98 -17.44 13.25
C GLN A 135 -13.20 -18.22 11.94
N LYS A 136 -14.37 -18.87 11.85
CA LYS A 136 -14.83 -19.57 10.64
C LYS A 136 -15.84 -18.72 9.86
N LYS A 137 -16.24 -19.22 8.68
CA LYS A 137 -17.30 -18.63 7.84
C LYS A 137 -17.05 -17.16 7.47
N LEU A 138 -15.78 -16.73 7.40
CA LEU A 138 -15.46 -15.30 7.26
C LEU A 138 -15.91 -14.74 5.91
N LEU A 139 -15.88 -15.51 4.82
CA LEU A 139 -16.40 -15.05 3.52
C LEU A 139 -17.92 -14.87 3.60
N SER A 140 -18.62 -15.83 4.23
CA SER A 140 -20.05 -15.71 4.52
C SER A 140 -20.36 -14.50 5.41
N VAL A 141 -19.62 -14.26 6.51
CA VAL A 141 -19.82 -13.08 7.39
C VAL A 141 -19.57 -11.76 6.64
N MET A 142 -18.57 -11.68 5.76
CA MET A 142 -18.33 -10.50 4.92
C MET A 142 -19.50 -10.26 3.94
N ARG A 143 -19.91 -11.30 3.20
CA ARG A 143 -21.03 -11.28 2.25
C ARG A 143 -22.35 -10.86 2.92
N ASP A 144 -22.66 -11.47 4.06
CA ASP A 144 -23.86 -11.25 4.87
C ASP A 144 -23.98 -9.81 5.40
N ASN A 145 -22.85 -9.09 5.47
CA ASN A 145 -22.75 -7.69 5.90
C ASN A 145 -22.34 -6.76 4.74
N HIS A 146 -22.60 -7.16 3.49
CA HIS A 146 -22.38 -6.38 2.28
C HIS A 146 -20.95 -5.86 2.05
N HIS A 147 -19.94 -6.52 2.64
CA HIS A 147 -18.54 -6.22 2.36
C HIS A 147 -18.13 -6.88 1.03
N GLN A 148 -17.54 -6.10 0.13
CA GLN A 148 -17.17 -6.54 -1.21
C GLN A 148 -15.71 -7.03 -1.22
N PHE A 149 -15.45 -8.25 -1.67
CA PHE A 149 -14.09 -8.68 -1.95
C PHE A 149 -13.45 -7.77 -3.01
N LYS A 150 -12.16 -7.46 -2.85
CA LYS A 150 -11.40 -6.59 -3.76
C LYS A 150 -10.20 -7.28 -4.35
N THR A 151 -9.39 -7.89 -3.50
CA THR A 151 -8.03 -8.30 -3.85
C THR A 151 -7.54 -9.32 -2.83
N GLU A 152 -6.54 -10.09 -3.22
CA GLU A 152 -5.80 -10.98 -2.32
C GLU A 152 -4.30 -10.96 -2.59
N THR A 153 -3.55 -11.22 -1.53
CA THR A 153 -2.10 -11.32 -1.47
C THR A 153 -1.69 -12.59 -0.73
N VAL A 154 -0.42 -12.96 -0.87
CA VAL A 154 0.27 -13.85 0.07
C VAL A 154 1.30 -13.01 0.82
N GLU A 155 1.38 -13.19 2.13
CA GLU A 155 2.39 -12.60 3.00
C GLU A 155 3.31 -13.69 3.56
N GLU A 156 4.62 -13.51 3.42
CA GLU A 156 5.64 -14.30 4.09
C GLU A 156 6.13 -13.55 5.34
N LEU A 157 6.14 -14.24 6.48
CA LEU A 157 6.31 -13.62 7.80
C LEU A 157 7.35 -14.41 8.61
N TYR A 158 8.37 -13.73 9.11
CA TYR A 158 9.39 -14.29 10.01
C TYR A 158 9.32 -13.55 11.35
N ARG A 159 8.85 -14.25 12.38
CA ARG A 159 8.56 -13.67 13.71
C ARG A 159 9.57 -14.07 14.78
N PHE A 160 9.89 -13.12 15.64
CA PHE A 160 10.64 -13.30 16.88
C PHE A 160 9.91 -12.56 18.01
N PHE A 161 10.12 -12.98 19.26
CA PHE A 161 9.50 -12.39 20.43
C PHE A 161 10.53 -12.18 21.54
N ARG A 162 10.55 -10.98 22.14
CA ARG A 162 11.31 -10.68 23.36
C ARG A 162 10.39 -9.91 24.31
N ASP A 163 10.19 -10.45 25.50
CA ASP A 163 9.19 -9.98 26.46
C ASP A 163 7.79 -9.88 25.81
N ASP A 164 7.12 -8.72 25.91
CA ASP A 164 5.82 -8.45 25.27
C ASP A 164 5.95 -7.86 23.83
N ILE A 165 7.13 -7.90 23.21
CA ILE A 165 7.43 -7.27 21.91
C ILE A 165 7.54 -8.31 20.78
N GLU A 166 6.82 -8.09 19.69
CA GLU A 166 6.90 -8.87 18.44
C GLU A 166 7.85 -8.18 17.46
N PHE A 167 8.80 -8.92 16.91
CA PHE A 167 9.66 -8.51 15.79
C PHE A 167 9.22 -9.32 14.58
N CYS A 168 8.69 -8.65 13.55
CA CYS A 168 8.12 -9.29 12.38
C CYS A 168 8.82 -8.75 11.12
N LEU A 169 9.68 -9.57 10.51
CA LEU A 169 10.09 -9.38 9.12
C LEU A 169 8.93 -9.86 8.22
N SER A 170 8.57 -9.08 7.20
CA SER A 170 7.43 -9.38 6.33
C SER A 170 7.70 -9.03 4.87
N ARG A 171 7.22 -9.88 3.95
CA ARG A 171 7.31 -9.68 2.50
C ARG A 171 5.96 -10.01 1.88
N HIS A 172 5.49 -9.15 0.99
CA HIS A 172 4.15 -9.23 0.40
C HIS A 172 4.24 -9.63 -1.07
N PHE A 173 3.32 -10.47 -1.52
CA PHE A 173 3.29 -11.04 -2.86
C PHE A 173 1.91 -10.90 -3.50
N PHE A 174 1.90 -10.58 -4.78
CA PHE A 174 0.73 -10.67 -5.64
C PHE A 174 0.47 -12.12 -6.06
N VAL A 175 -0.81 -12.52 -6.00
CA VAL A 175 -1.34 -13.85 -6.37
C VAL A 175 -1.71 -13.93 -7.86
N LYS A 176 -1.71 -12.78 -8.54
CA LYS A 176 -1.94 -12.62 -9.99
C LYS A 176 -0.83 -11.74 -10.60
N PRO A 177 -0.71 -11.64 -11.93
CA PRO A 177 0.09 -10.60 -12.56
C PRO A 177 -0.35 -9.20 -12.10
N ILE A 178 0.59 -8.26 -11.96
CA ILE A 178 0.29 -6.91 -11.47
C ILE A 178 -0.77 -6.18 -12.32
N ASN A 179 -0.83 -6.49 -13.63
CA ASN A 179 -1.80 -5.95 -14.59
C ASN A 179 -3.27 -6.34 -14.27
N ASP A 180 -3.50 -7.42 -13.52
CA ASP A 180 -4.84 -7.89 -13.15
C ASP A 180 -5.44 -7.09 -11.98
N TYR A 181 -4.62 -6.31 -11.26
CA TYR A 181 -5.03 -5.51 -10.11
C TYR A 181 -5.45 -4.10 -10.54
N THR A 182 -6.75 -3.89 -10.70
CA THR A 182 -7.30 -2.53 -10.86
C THR A 182 -7.14 -1.71 -9.57
N PRO A 183 -6.76 -0.42 -9.65
CA PRO A 183 -6.66 0.44 -8.48
C PRO A 183 -7.97 0.55 -7.70
N LEU A 184 -7.88 0.65 -6.35
CA LEU A 184 -9.02 0.82 -5.45
C LEU A 184 -9.68 2.20 -5.63
N GLY A 185 -10.50 2.33 -6.66
CA GLY A 185 -11.26 3.54 -6.98
C GLY A 185 -12.09 3.46 -8.26
N SER A 186 -11.75 2.57 -9.20
CA SER A 186 -12.52 2.38 -10.43
C SER A 186 -13.90 1.75 -10.17
N ALA A 187 -14.97 2.48 -10.48
CA ALA A 187 -16.35 2.15 -10.08
C ALA A 187 -16.96 0.90 -10.76
N GLN A 188 -16.24 0.25 -11.68
CA GLN A 188 -16.66 -0.98 -12.39
C GLN A 188 -15.75 -2.16 -12.04
N HIS A 189 -15.56 -2.43 -10.74
CA HIS A 189 -15.05 -3.74 -10.33
C HIS A 189 -16.07 -4.82 -10.67
N GLN A 190 -15.70 -5.77 -11.54
CA GLN A 190 -16.41 -7.05 -11.60
C GLN A 190 -16.25 -7.77 -10.25
N MET A 191 -17.31 -8.43 -9.77
CA MET A 191 -17.26 -9.17 -8.51
C MET A 191 -16.44 -10.45 -8.68
N THR A 192 -15.12 -10.34 -8.50
CA THR A 192 -14.23 -11.50 -8.42
C THR A 192 -14.52 -12.28 -7.14
N GLU A 193 -14.61 -13.60 -7.20
CA GLU A 193 -14.49 -14.44 -5.99
C GLU A 193 -13.00 -14.58 -5.61
N PRO A 194 -12.67 -14.83 -4.33
CA PRO A 194 -11.35 -15.33 -3.93
C PRO A 194 -11.01 -16.62 -4.68
N LEU A 195 -9.74 -16.81 -5.04
CA LEU A 195 -9.26 -18.00 -5.73
C LEU A 195 -9.50 -19.27 -4.90
N ARG A 196 -9.88 -20.39 -5.53
CA ARG A 196 -10.11 -21.65 -4.81
C ARG A 196 -8.82 -22.44 -4.55
N THR A 197 -7.78 -22.16 -5.33
CA THR A 197 -6.42 -22.72 -5.25
C THR A 197 -5.42 -21.58 -5.43
N LEU A 198 -4.35 -21.55 -4.65
CA LEU A 198 -3.27 -20.58 -4.86
C LEU A 198 -2.34 -21.05 -6.01
N PRO A 199 -1.70 -20.13 -6.75
CA PRO A 199 -0.61 -20.45 -7.67
C PRO A 199 0.58 -21.05 -6.90
N SER A 200 1.54 -21.64 -7.60
CA SER A 200 2.79 -22.13 -7.02
C SER A 200 3.60 -20.98 -6.41
N TRP A 201 4.38 -21.28 -5.36
CA TRP A 201 5.25 -20.32 -4.68
C TRP A 201 6.14 -19.54 -5.66
N ASP A 202 6.83 -20.26 -6.54
CA ASP A 202 7.80 -19.71 -7.50
C ASP A 202 7.16 -18.90 -8.65
N SER A 203 5.83 -18.83 -8.68
CA SER A 203 5.04 -18.02 -9.62
C SER A 203 4.37 -16.80 -8.97
N LEU A 204 4.63 -16.54 -7.68
CA LEU A 204 4.22 -15.31 -7.01
C LEU A 204 5.11 -14.13 -7.43
N THR A 205 4.51 -12.96 -7.63
CA THR A 205 5.26 -11.72 -7.91
C THR A 205 5.42 -10.90 -6.63
N PRO A 206 6.65 -10.57 -6.18
CA PRO A 206 6.85 -9.65 -5.05
C PRO A 206 6.15 -8.30 -5.26
N MET A 207 5.56 -7.76 -4.20
CA MET A 207 4.84 -6.47 -4.24
C MET A 207 5.79 -5.27 -4.31
N ASP A 208 6.95 -5.36 -3.68
CA ASP A 208 8.04 -4.39 -3.86
C ASP A 208 8.92 -4.84 -5.04
N GLY A 209 9.11 -3.98 -6.02
CA GLY A 209 10.02 -4.23 -7.14
C GLY A 209 11.49 -4.30 -6.73
N GLN A 210 11.86 -3.71 -5.58
CA GLN A 210 13.18 -3.89 -4.95
C GLN A 210 13.23 -5.14 -4.05
N SER A 211 12.13 -5.90 -3.94
CA SER A 211 12.05 -7.19 -3.23
C SER A 211 12.42 -7.18 -1.74
N ARG A 212 12.39 -6.01 -1.09
CA ARG A 212 12.78 -5.81 0.30
C ARG A 212 11.83 -6.47 1.31
N TRP A 213 12.38 -6.69 2.49
CA TRP A 213 11.65 -7.08 3.68
C TRP A 213 11.29 -5.84 4.51
N ILE A 214 10.06 -5.81 5.03
CA ILE A 214 9.59 -4.79 5.95
C ILE A 214 9.73 -5.36 7.37
N LEU A 215 10.64 -4.81 8.16
CA LEU A 215 10.76 -5.11 9.59
C LEU A 215 9.78 -4.21 10.35
N GLN A 216 8.88 -4.82 11.12
CA GLN A 216 8.05 -4.14 12.11
C GLN A 216 8.40 -4.63 13.52
N VAL A 217 8.67 -3.70 14.43
CA VAL A 217 8.85 -3.98 15.86
C VAL A 217 7.65 -3.44 16.61
N LYS A 218 6.89 -4.31 17.28
CA LYS A 218 5.51 -4.04 17.72
C LYS A 218 5.29 -4.28 19.21
N SER A 219 4.52 -3.39 19.83
CA SER A 219 3.94 -3.56 21.16
C SER A 219 2.41 -3.48 21.08
N HIS A 220 1.73 -4.37 21.81
CA HIS A 220 0.27 -4.49 21.80
C HIS A 220 -0.32 -4.13 23.17
N VAL A 221 -1.06 -3.02 23.26
CA VAL A 221 -1.70 -2.56 24.50
C VAL A 221 -3.18 -2.92 24.47
N LEU A 222 -3.56 -3.93 25.25
CA LEU A 222 -4.92 -4.52 25.23
C LEU A 222 -6.03 -3.49 25.52
N HIS A 223 -5.78 -2.55 26.43
CA HIS A 223 -6.80 -1.68 27.03
C HIS A 223 -6.65 -0.22 26.59
N ASP A 224 -7.57 0.25 25.76
CA ASP A 224 -7.60 1.60 25.19
C ASP A 224 -7.70 2.72 26.26
N ASN A 225 -8.14 2.40 27.48
CA ASN A 225 -8.33 3.35 28.58
C ASN A 225 -7.14 3.48 29.54
N LYS A 226 -5.94 3.02 29.16
CA LYS A 226 -4.72 3.04 29.99
C LYS A 226 -3.57 3.81 29.34
N PRO A 227 -3.54 5.16 29.43
CA PRO A 227 -2.51 5.97 28.77
C PRO A 227 -1.09 5.68 29.29
N ASP A 228 -0.93 5.20 30.52
CA ASP A 228 0.38 4.86 31.07
C ASP A 228 0.93 3.52 30.55
N GLU A 229 0.08 2.55 30.19
CA GLU A 229 0.50 1.34 29.47
C GLU A 229 0.94 1.70 28.02
N ILE A 230 0.22 2.64 27.38
CA ILE A 230 0.60 3.20 26.08
C ILE A 230 1.96 3.93 26.17
N ARG A 231 2.17 4.78 27.19
CA ARG A 231 3.47 5.46 27.40
C ARG A 231 4.60 4.45 27.64
N LYS A 232 4.40 3.44 28.49
CA LYS A 232 5.38 2.37 28.72
C LYS A 232 5.74 1.66 27.41
N ALA A 233 4.75 1.33 26.58
CA ALA A 233 4.99 0.71 25.26
C ALA A 233 5.79 1.64 24.32
N GLN A 234 5.48 2.94 24.30
CA GLN A 234 6.26 3.93 23.54
C GLN A 234 7.71 4.05 24.05
N ASP A 235 7.94 3.98 25.35
CA ASP A 235 9.28 4.04 25.96
C ASP A 235 10.09 2.77 25.66
N GLN A 236 9.47 1.60 25.78
CA GLN A 236 10.09 0.30 25.49
C GLN A 236 10.47 0.17 24.01
N LEU A 237 9.60 0.60 23.08
CA LEU A 237 9.93 0.62 21.65
C LEU A 237 11.08 1.59 21.34
N MET A 238 11.12 2.79 21.97
CA MET A 238 12.23 3.72 21.76
C MET A 238 13.56 3.24 22.37
N ALA A 239 13.52 2.47 23.47
CA ALA A 239 14.70 1.80 24.02
C ALA A 239 15.23 0.73 23.05
N ILE A 240 14.35 -0.11 22.51
CA ILE A 240 14.70 -1.14 21.51
C ILE A 240 15.21 -0.51 20.21
N ARG A 241 14.68 0.64 19.80
CA ARG A 241 15.25 1.43 18.68
C ARG A 241 16.70 1.83 18.94
N GLY A 242 17.06 2.11 20.19
CA GLY A 242 18.44 2.42 20.62
C GLY A 242 19.33 1.18 20.71
N GLU A 243 18.81 0.04 21.19
CA GLU A 243 19.52 -1.24 21.21
C GLU A 243 19.83 -1.78 19.80
N LEU A 244 19.04 -1.38 18.79
CA LEU A 244 19.16 -1.80 17.39
C LEU A 244 19.66 -0.69 16.43
N ASP A 245 20.10 0.45 16.97
CA ASP A 245 20.59 1.58 16.18
C ASP A 245 21.89 1.18 15.45
N GLY A 246 22.07 1.65 14.22
CA GLY A 246 23.17 1.23 13.34
C GLY A 246 23.05 -0.18 12.74
N VAL A 247 22.14 -1.04 13.24
CA VAL A 247 21.76 -2.31 12.58
C VAL A 247 20.54 -2.13 11.69
N PHE A 248 19.50 -1.45 12.20
CA PHE A 248 18.25 -1.24 11.47
C PHE A 248 17.90 0.25 11.37
N ASP A 249 17.75 0.74 10.14
CA ASP A 249 17.43 2.14 9.85
C ASP A 249 15.91 2.39 9.94
N PHE A 250 15.43 2.65 11.16
CA PHE A 250 14.01 2.86 11.46
C PHE A 250 13.48 4.17 10.88
N LYS A 251 12.53 4.06 9.94
CA LYS A 251 11.95 5.16 9.16
C LYS A 251 10.63 5.67 9.72
N THR A 252 10.43 6.99 9.63
CA THR A 252 9.10 7.60 9.68
C THR A 252 8.36 7.28 8.39
N ILE A 253 7.17 6.69 8.48
CA ILE A 253 6.26 6.42 7.35
C ILE A 253 5.08 7.40 7.42
N ASP A 254 4.58 7.94 6.29
CA ASP A 254 3.31 8.71 6.32
C ASP A 254 2.18 7.76 6.71
N ARG A 255 1.50 8.06 7.82
CA ARG A 255 0.33 7.32 8.31
C ARG A 255 -0.78 7.10 7.26
N LYS A 256 -0.84 7.90 6.19
CA LYS A 256 -1.73 7.65 5.03
C LYS A 256 -1.47 6.30 4.35
N VAL A 257 -0.23 5.79 4.37
CA VAL A 257 0.11 4.44 3.87
C VAL A 257 -0.58 3.34 4.67
N HIS A 258 -1.08 3.66 5.87
CA HIS A 258 -1.85 2.78 6.74
C HIS A 258 -3.33 3.16 6.81
N ASP A 259 -3.81 4.04 5.94
CA ASP A 259 -5.23 4.44 5.91
C ASP A 259 -6.08 3.37 5.21
N THR A 260 -6.83 2.64 6.03
CA THR A 260 -7.77 1.58 5.62
C THR A 260 -9.17 2.13 5.35
N ARG A 261 -9.44 3.44 5.51
CA ARG A 261 -10.78 4.00 5.40
C ARG A 261 -11.23 4.07 3.94
N VAL A 262 -12.46 3.61 3.70
CA VAL A 262 -13.11 3.80 2.40
C VAL A 262 -13.54 5.26 2.30
N ALA A 263 -13.11 5.94 1.23
CA ALA A 263 -13.56 7.29 0.95
C ALA A 263 -15.09 7.30 0.79
N MET A 264 -15.79 8.07 1.62
CA MET A 264 -17.24 8.22 1.50
C MET A 264 -17.55 8.90 0.16
N GLN A 265 -18.10 8.14 -0.78
CA GLN A 265 -18.66 8.70 -1.99
C GLN A 265 -19.75 9.69 -1.58
N GLN A 266 -19.52 10.98 -1.85
CA GLN A 266 -20.52 12.02 -1.60
C GLN A 266 -21.72 11.73 -2.51
N GLN A 267 -22.72 11.05 -1.96
CA GLN A 267 -24.00 10.85 -2.64
C GLN A 267 -24.54 12.24 -2.94
N GLY A 268 -24.71 12.53 -4.23
CA GLY A 268 -24.56 13.88 -4.74
C GLY A 268 -25.32 14.91 -3.94
N ILE A 269 -24.62 15.96 -3.52
CA ILE A 269 -25.27 17.25 -3.30
C ILE A 269 -25.98 17.55 -4.61
N GLN A 270 -27.30 17.35 -4.66
CA GLN A 270 -28.10 17.95 -5.72
C GLN A 270 -27.86 19.44 -5.58
N ALA A 271 -27.09 20.01 -6.50
CA ALA A 271 -26.88 21.44 -6.57
C ALA A 271 -28.28 22.07 -6.68
N LEU A 272 -28.75 22.65 -5.58
CA LEU A 272 -30.03 23.36 -5.55
C LEU A 272 -30.01 24.33 -6.72
N PRO A 273 -30.97 24.25 -7.66
CA PRO A 273 -30.88 24.99 -8.91
C PRO A 273 -31.06 26.48 -8.65
N GLN A 274 -29.95 27.15 -8.33
CA GLN A 274 -29.85 28.60 -8.18
C GLN A 274 -29.99 29.27 -9.56
N ARG A 275 -31.20 29.18 -10.13
CA ARG A 275 -31.68 30.13 -11.13
C ARG A 275 -31.88 31.48 -10.45
N VAL A 276 -30.77 32.16 -10.18
CA VAL A 276 -30.78 33.62 -10.10
C VAL A 276 -31.08 34.11 -11.52
N MET A 277 -32.35 34.48 -11.77
CA MET A 277 -32.68 35.17 -13.01
C MET A 277 -32.12 36.59 -12.90
N LEU A 278 -31.02 36.85 -13.62
CA LEU A 278 -30.61 38.21 -13.92
C LEU A 278 -31.38 38.65 -15.16
N ASP A 279 -32.25 39.64 -15.01
CA ASP A 279 -33.06 40.17 -16.11
C ASP A 279 -32.17 40.82 -17.18
N PRO A 280 -32.44 40.60 -18.48
CA PRO A 280 -31.58 41.10 -19.57
C PRO A 280 -31.71 42.60 -19.87
N TYR A 281 -32.49 43.36 -19.07
CA TYR A 281 -32.82 44.77 -19.32
C TYR A 281 -32.42 45.70 -18.16
N ALA A 282 -31.12 45.78 -17.87
CA ALA A 282 -30.55 46.70 -16.87
C ALA A 282 -29.27 47.39 -17.37
N SER A 283 -29.36 48.12 -18.49
CA SER A 283 -28.24 48.95 -19.01
C SER A 283 -28.73 50.23 -19.67
N ALA A 284 -29.02 51.26 -18.86
CA ALA A 284 -29.03 52.66 -19.28
C ALA A 284 -28.98 53.65 -18.07
N ILE A 285 -27.94 54.47 -18.03
CA ILE A 285 -27.94 55.90 -17.66
C ILE A 285 -28.55 56.32 -16.30
N VAL A 286 -27.68 56.71 -15.36
CA VAL A 286 -27.87 57.89 -14.48
C VAL A 286 -26.55 58.69 -14.47
N HIS A 287 -26.64 60.03 -14.45
CA HIS A 287 -25.51 60.97 -14.58
C HIS A 287 -25.23 61.76 -13.27
N PHE A 288 -23.97 62.20 -13.09
CA PHE A 288 -23.47 63.37 -12.30
C PHE A 288 -23.97 63.66 -10.86
N GLY A 289 -23.06 64.02 -9.93
CA GLY A 289 -23.48 64.53 -8.60
C GLY A 289 -22.44 64.94 -7.53
N ILE A 290 -21.40 65.72 -7.89
CA ILE A 290 -20.56 66.64 -7.07
C ILE A 290 -20.81 66.74 -5.53
N PHE A 291 -19.78 66.61 -4.66
CA PHE A 291 -19.25 67.67 -3.73
C PHE A 291 -18.14 67.23 -2.71
N LYS A 292 -16.94 67.81 -2.88
CA LYS A 292 -15.98 68.43 -1.91
C LYS A 292 -15.36 67.72 -0.66
N THR A 293 -14.00 67.75 -0.65
CA THR A 293 -13.02 68.19 0.40
C THR A 293 -12.97 67.48 1.78
N ASP A 294 -11.82 67.32 2.46
CA ASP A 294 -10.67 68.25 2.62
C ASP A 294 -9.22 67.67 2.47
N ARG A 295 -8.20 68.38 2.98
CA ARG A 295 -6.80 68.42 2.47
C ARG A 295 -5.67 68.11 3.53
N PRO A 296 -4.35 68.16 3.19
CA PRO A 296 -3.28 67.35 3.82
C PRO A 296 -2.22 68.17 4.60
N PRO A 297 -1.01 67.60 4.83
CA PRO A 297 0.20 68.14 4.17
C PRO A 297 1.05 67.03 3.47
N THR A 298 1.76 67.22 2.33
CA THR A 298 2.99 68.03 2.02
C THR A 298 4.17 67.80 2.98
N ARG A 299 5.44 67.68 2.54
CA ARG A 299 6.21 68.04 1.30
C ARG A 299 7.23 66.89 0.98
N GLN A 300 8.19 66.86 0.05
CA GLN A 300 8.87 67.73 -0.96
C GLN A 300 9.26 66.79 -2.18
N VAL A 301 9.59 67.18 -3.43
CA VAL A 301 10.80 67.86 -4.02
C VAL A 301 12.09 67.03 -3.82
N ASP A 302 12.92 66.72 -4.84
CA ASP A 302 13.26 67.50 -6.05
C ASP A 302 13.14 66.79 -7.43
N GLN A 303 13.38 67.54 -8.50
CA GLN A 303 13.47 67.06 -9.90
C GLN A 303 14.93 67.09 -10.40
N ASP A 304 15.23 66.33 -11.45
CA ASP A 304 16.22 66.77 -12.45
C ASP A 304 15.89 66.23 -13.85
N ALA A 305 16.42 66.86 -14.90
CA ALA A 305 15.91 66.74 -16.27
C ALA A 305 16.91 66.18 -17.29
N THR A 306 16.39 65.48 -18.30
CA THR A 306 16.69 65.68 -19.74
C THR A 306 15.89 64.69 -20.59
N GLY A 307 15.57 65.07 -21.84
CA GLY A 307 14.81 64.23 -22.77
C GLY A 307 15.61 63.85 -24.01
N SER A 308 15.34 62.66 -24.57
CA SER A 308 15.71 62.35 -25.96
C SER A 308 14.75 61.31 -26.54
N VAL A 309 14.18 61.62 -27.72
CA VAL A 309 13.25 60.71 -28.42
C VAL A 309 14.03 59.85 -29.41
N ARG A 310 14.08 58.53 -29.18
CA ARG A 310 14.52 57.55 -30.18
C ARG A 310 13.50 56.42 -30.33
N LYS A 311 13.06 56.18 -31.57
CA LYS A 311 12.23 55.03 -31.94
C LYS A 311 13.12 53.78 -32.00
N HIS A 312 12.74 52.70 -31.33
CA HIS A 312 13.35 51.37 -31.50
C HIS A 312 12.27 50.28 -31.62
N HIS A 313 12.54 49.29 -32.47
CA HIS A 313 11.65 48.14 -32.69
C HIS A 313 11.67 47.15 -31.52
N PRO A 314 10.57 46.42 -31.28
CA PRO A 314 10.49 45.45 -30.18
C PRO A 314 11.24 44.14 -30.49
N LYS A 315 12.48 44.02 -29.99
CA LYS A 315 13.19 42.74 -29.82
C LYS A 315 13.53 42.47 -28.35
N LEU A 316 12.52 42.58 -27.47
CA LEU A 316 12.68 42.48 -26.01
C LEU A 316 11.44 41.89 -25.32
N SER A 317 11.06 40.66 -25.69
CA SER A 317 9.97 39.91 -25.02
C SER A 317 10.32 38.45 -24.71
N ARG A 318 10.99 37.72 -25.63
CA ARG A 318 11.25 36.27 -25.47
C ARG A 318 11.95 35.89 -24.16
N LYS A 319 12.94 36.66 -23.69
CA LYS A 319 13.62 36.36 -22.41
C LYS A 319 12.70 36.52 -21.21
N ARG A 320 11.68 37.42 -21.25
CA ARG A 320 10.64 37.49 -20.21
C ARG A 320 9.63 36.35 -20.31
N ALA A 321 9.29 35.89 -21.52
CA ALA A 321 8.38 34.74 -21.69
C ALA A 321 8.96 33.45 -21.10
N LEU A 322 10.23 33.13 -21.39
CA LEU A 322 10.91 32.01 -20.71
C LEU A 322 10.92 32.20 -19.20
N THR A 323 11.31 33.38 -18.69
CA THR A 323 11.34 33.62 -17.24
C THR A 323 9.95 33.51 -16.60
N ASP A 324 8.87 33.88 -17.27
CA ASP A 324 7.49 33.81 -16.73
C ASP A 324 6.86 32.42 -16.81
N ILE A 325 7.38 31.52 -17.66
CA ILE A 325 7.00 30.10 -17.68
C ILE A 325 7.85 29.33 -16.65
N VAL A 326 9.15 29.59 -16.61
CA VAL A 326 10.10 28.94 -15.69
C VAL A 326 9.87 29.37 -14.24
N SER A 327 9.46 30.62 -13.97
CA SER A 327 9.13 31.09 -12.62
C SER A 327 7.87 30.48 -12.01
N ARG A 328 7.02 29.82 -12.82
CA ARG A 328 5.84 29.07 -12.34
C ARG A 328 6.21 27.70 -11.77
N PHE A 329 7.48 27.29 -11.89
CA PHE A 329 8.04 26.13 -11.22
C PHE A 329 9.05 26.61 -10.16
N ASP A 330 8.64 26.62 -8.89
CA ASP A 330 9.41 27.23 -7.79
C ASP A 330 10.88 26.77 -7.70
N PHE A 331 11.18 25.54 -8.12
CA PHE A 331 12.54 24.97 -8.07
C PHE A 331 13.55 25.65 -9.01
N ALA A 332 13.10 26.31 -10.08
CA ALA A 332 14.00 26.92 -11.05
C ALA A 332 14.61 28.24 -10.57
N ARG A 333 14.12 28.78 -9.45
CA ARG A 333 14.56 30.04 -8.83
C ARG A 333 16.00 29.99 -8.29
N ASP A 334 16.50 28.81 -7.95
CA ASP A 334 17.84 28.61 -7.38
C ASP A 334 18.92 28.33 -8.43
N PHE A 335 18.54 28.07 -9.69
CA PHE A 335 19.48 27.85 -10.78
C PHE A 335 19.99 29.16 -11.38
N LYS A 336 21.31 29.35 -11.39
CA LYS A 336 21.94 30.43 -12.17
C LYS A 336 21.83 30.13 -13.66
N PRO A 337 21.62 31.15 -14.52
CA PRO A 337 21.42 30.96 -15.97
C PRO A 337 22.65 30.43 -16.72
N ASP A 338 23.78 30.26 -16.03
CA ASP A 338 25.09 29.93 -16.58
C ASP A 338 25.59 28.53 -16.15
N GLN A 339 24.72 27.69 -15.56
CA GLN A 339 25.05 26.31 -15.17
C GLN A 339 24.31 25.27 -16.02
N GLU A 340 25.05 24.27 -16.53
CA GLU A 340 24.45 23.09 -17.15
C GLU A 340 23.66 22.26 -16.13
N ILE A 341 22.47 21.82 -16.54
CA ILE A 341 21.63 20.91 -15.75
C ILE A 341 22.26 19.52 -15.81
N ARG A 342 22.71 19.00 -14.67
CA ARG A 342 23.36 17.68 -14.59
C ARG A 342 22.33 16.57 -14.85
N PRO A 343 22.73 15.42 -15.43
CA PRO A 343 21.83 14.27 -15.64
C PRO A 343 21.02 13.87 -14.40
N GLN A 344 21.66 13.87 -13.22
CA GLN A 344 21.07 13.56 -11.91
C GLN A 344 19.89 14.49 -11.51
N CYS A 345 19.79 15.68 -12.11
CA CYS A 345 18.67 16.60 -11.89
C CYS A 345 17.45 16.24 -12.74
N TYR A 346 17.63 15.52 -13.85
CA TYR A 346 16.51 15.09 -14.70
C TYR A 346 15.67 14.02 -13.98
N ASP A 347 16.29 13.04 -13.33
CA ASP A 347 15.57 12.01 -12.55
C ASP A 347 14.72 12.64 -11.43
N LEU A 348 15.26 13.66 -10.77
CA LEU A 348 14.61 14.43 -9.69
C LEU A 348 13.43 15.27 -10.20
N VAL A 349 13.53 15.84 -11.41
CA VAL A 349 12.41 16.51 -12.09
C VAL A 349 11.37 15.49 -12.56
N VAL A 350 11.79 14.33 -13.05
CA VAL A 350 10.94 13.23 -13.53
C VAL A 350 10.04 12.68 -12.43
N ASP A 351 10.60 12.31 -11.28
CA ASP A 351 9.81 11.75 -10.17
C ASP A 351 8.86 12.78 -9.55
N ARG A 352 9.18 14.07 -9.67
CA ARG A 352 8.29 15.14 -9.25
C ARG A 352 7.15 15.41 -10.25
N LEU A 353 7.45 15.42 -11.56
CA LEU A 353 6.43 15.52 -12.62
C LEU A 353 5.44 14.34 -12.56
N ARG A 354 5.92 13.13 -12.25
CA ARG A 354 5.07 11.94 -11.98
C ARG A 354 4.13 12.11 -10.79
N HIS A 355 4.48 12.94 -9.81
CA HIS A 355 3.71 13.16 -8.59
C HIS A 355 2.69 14.32 -8.70
N GLU A 356 3.02 15.35 -9.49
CA GLU A 356 2.27 16.61 -9.54
C GLU A 356 1.35 16.74 -10.77
N TYR A 357 1.53 15.92 -11.83
CA TYR A 357 0.78 16.05 -13.10
C TYR A 357 0.24 14.72 -13.66
N ASN A 358 -0.91 14.77 -14.35
CA ASN A 358 -1.39 13.62 -15.14
C ASN A 358 -0.49 13.45 -16.39
N ILE A 359 -0.05 12.22 -16.66
CA ILE A 359 0.74 11.82 -17.83
C ILE A 359 0.08 12.25 -19.15
N GLU A 360 -1.26 12.19 -19.24
CA GLU A 360 -2.00 12.63 -20.43
C GLU A 360 -1.86 14.15 -20.67
N GLN A 361 -1.88 14.95 -19.60
CA GLN A 361 -1.71 16.40 -19.68
C GLN A 361 -0.26 16.76 -20.05
N LEU A 362 0.72 16.08 -19.44
CA LEU A 362 2.13 16.18 -19.80
C LEU A 362 2.38 15.85 -21.27
N PHE A 363 1.74 14.80 -21.79
CA PHE A 363 1.86 14.41 -23.20
C PHE A 363 1.24 15.45 -24.14
N VAL A 364 0.03 15.93 -23.84
CA VAL A 364 -0.63 16.98 -24.63
C VAL A 364 0.17 18.29 -24.62
N SER A 365 0.76 18.68 -23.48
CA SER A 365 1.65 19.84 -23.41
C SER A 365 2.93 19.65 -24.22
N ALA A 366 3.52 18.45 -24.23
CA ALA A 366 4.72 18.16 -25.02
C ALA A 366 4.44 18.16 -26.53
N ASP A 367 3.33 17.57 -26.99
CA ASP A 367 2.91 17.63 -28.39
C ASP A 367 2.57 19.07 -28.83
N THR A 368 1.84 19.81 -27.99
CA THR A 368 1.52 21.23 -28.26
C THR A 368 2.77 22.09 -28.37
N GLY A 369 3.76 21.89 -27.48
CA GLY A 369 5.04 22.58 -27.53
C GLY A 369 5.86 22.24 -28.79
N LEU A 370 5.90 20.96 -29.17
CA LEU A 370 6.55 20.50 -30.39
C LEU A 370 5.95 21.10 -31.66
N GLU A 371 4.62 21.21 -31.75
CA GLU A 371 3.97 21.85 -32.90
C GLU A 371 4.24 23.36 -32.96
N GLN A 372 4.21 24.05 -31.82
CA GLN A 372 4.48 25.50 -31.75
C GLN A 372 5.95 25.84 -32.07
N CYS A 373 6.90 25.02 -31.59
CA CYS A 373 8.32 25.22 -31.86
C CYS A 373 8.79 24.66 -33.21
N ARG A 374 7.95 23.94 -33.97
CA ARG A 374 8.32 23.15 -35.17
C ARG A 374 9.09 23.90 -36.27
N HIS A 375 8.97 25.22 -36.32
CA HIS A 375 9.58 26.08 -37.35
C HIS A 375 10.77 26.91 -36.86
N GLU A 376 11.12 26.83 -35.57
CA GLU A 376 12.32 27.45 -35.02
C GLU A 376 13.22 26.35 -34.44
N GLY A 377 14.46 26.24 -34.93
CA GLY A 377 15.47 25.34 -34.40
C GLY A 377 15.98 25.82 -33.03
N SER A 378 15.12 25.78 -32.03
CA SER A 378 15.35 26.28 -30.68
C SER A 378 15.53 25.15 -29.68
N THR A 379 16.18 25.46 -28.56
CA THR A 379 16.31 24.56 -27.41
C THR A 379 14.97 24.19 -26.78
N GLU A 380 13.89 24.94 -27.06
CA GLU A 380 12.53 24.60 -26.65
C GLU A 380 11.99 23.41 -27.45
N TYR A 381 12.27 23.34 -28.76
CA TYR A 381 11.92 22.17 -29.59
C TYR A 381 12.62 20.91 -29.08
N GLU A 382 13.92 21.01 -28.77
CA GLU A 382 14.71 19.91 -28.21
C GLU A 382 14.20 19.47 -26.82
N PHE A 383 13.82 20.43 -25.97
CA PHE A 383 13.20 20.15 -24.67
C PHE A 383 11.88 19.39 -24.81
N TYR A 384 10.94 19.86 -25.64
CA TYR A 384 9.66 19.18 -25.84
C TYR A 384 9.83 17.83 -26.57
N ALA A 385 10.82 17.70 -27.47
CA ALA A 385 11.18 16.41 -28.08
C ALA A 385 11.68 15.40 -27.05
N ALA A 386 12.58 15.82 -26.15
CA ALA A 386 13.09 15.00 -25.07
C ALA A 386 11.97 14.59 -24.10
N LEU A 387 11.15 15.55 -23.66
CA LEU A 387 10.01 15.32 -22.77
C LEU A 387 9.00 14.32 -23.39
N ARG A 388 8.65 14.48 -24.67
CA ARG A 388 7.75 13.55 -25.38
C ARG A 388 8.36 12.15 -25.49
N SER A 389 9.63 12.05 -25.89
CA SER A 389 10.36 10.78 -26.00
C SER A 389 10.37 10.03 -24.66
N LEU A 390 10.63 10.76 -23.59
CA LEU A 390 10.65 10.25 -22.22
C LEU A 390 9.28 9.75 -21.76
N ILE A 391 8.19 10.49 -22.02
CA ILE A 391 6.82 10.07 -21.73
C ILE A 391 6.42 8.84 -22.56
N MET A 392 6.78 8.79 -23.85
CA MET A 392 6.53 7.62 -24.71
C MET A 392 7.19 6.35 -24.18
N ASN A 393 8.37 6.46 -23.57
CA ASN A 393 9.08 5.34 -22.95
C ASN A 393 8.47 4.91 -21.59
N TRP A 394 7.59 5.72 -20.97
CA TRP A 394 6.86 5.36 -19.75
C TRP A 394 5.50 4.71 -20.01
N LEU A 395 4.90 4.93 -21.19
CA LEU A 395 3.62 4.31 -21.54
C LEU A 395 3.78 2.79 -21.69
N PRO A 396 2.84 1.97 -21.17
CA PRO A 396 2.84 0.53 -21.40
C PRO A 396 2.82 0.17 -22.89
N THR A 397 3.43 -0.95 -23.27
CA THR A 397 3.51 -1.43 -24.66
C THR A 397 2.18 -1.38 -25.45
N PRO A 398 1.00 -1.79 -24.90
CA PRO A 398 -0.27 -1.63 -25.62
C PRO A 398 -0.65 -0.16 -25.87
N PHE A 399 -0.38 0.77 -24.94
CA PHE A 399 -0.59 2.20 -25.16
C PHE A 399 0.36 2.76 -26.22
N GLN A 400 1.65 2.36 -26.21
CA GLN A 400 2.58 2.73 -27.28
C GLN A 400 2.09 2.26 -28.66
N ALA A 401 1.49 1.07 -28.74
CA ALA A 401 0.87 0.58 -29.95
C ALA A 401 -0.36 1.42 -30.35
N THR A 402 -1.26 1.75 -29.41
CA THR A 402 -2.44 2.59 -29.70
C THR A 402 -2.03 3.99 -30.19
N THR A 403 -1.12 4.69 -29.51
CA THR A 403 -0.69 6.05 -29.90
C THR A 403 0.09 6.04 -31.23
N ARG A 404 0.81 4.97 -31.57
CA ARG A 404 1.41 4.79 -32.91
C ARG A 404 0.39 4.42 -33.98
N SER A 405 -0.68 3.69 -33.64
CA SER A 405 -1.74 3.34 -34.59
C SER A 405 -2.62 4.54 -34.96
N LEU A 406 -2.79 5.51 -34.04
CA LEU A 406 -3.50 6.77 -34.33
C LEU A 406 -2.81 7.64 -35.39
N SER A 407 -1.49 7.47 -35.63
CA SER A 407 -0.81 8.11 -36.78
C SER A 407 -0.76 7.24 -38.05
N TYR A 408 -1.26 6.00 -38.00
CA TYR A 408 -1.21 5.02 -39.10
C TYR A 408 -2.40 4.05 -39.07
N ALA A 409 -3.59 4.54 -39.43
CA ALA A 409 -4.78 3.70 -39.60
C ALA A 409 -5.62 4.08 -40.84
N GLN A 410 -5.54 3.26 -41.89
CA GLN A 410 -6.66 3.03 -42.80
C GLN A 410 -7.19 1.60 -42.60
N PRO A 411 -8.51 1.36 -42.69
CA PRO A 411 -9.09 0.08 -42.33
C PRO A 411 -9.11 -0.92 -43.49
N LYS A 412 -8.87 -2.20 -43.16
CA LYS A 412 -9.45 -3.35 -43.87
C LYS A 412 -9.87 -4.44 -42.88
N GLU A 413 -10.81 -5.27 -43.33
CA GLU A 413 -11.65 -6.14 -42.51
C GLU A 413 -11.12 -7.58 -42.39
N ALA A 414 -11.89 -8.37 -41.62
CA ALA A 414 -12.13 -9.82 -41.77
C ALA A 414 -11.23 -10.83 -41.04
N THR A 415 -11.71 -12.03 -40.64
CA THR A 415 -13.03 -12.55 -40.13
C THR A 415 -12.74 -13.99 -39.64
N GLU A 416 -13.28 -14.45 -38.49
CA GLU A 416 -13.57 -15.86 -38.07
C GLU A 416 -12.58 -17.05 -38.35
N ALA A 417 -12.68 -18.24 -37.73
CA ALA A 417 -13.18 -18.73 -36.42
C ALA A 417 -12.86 -20.25 -36.32
N ARG A 418 -13.38 -20.91 -35.26
CA ARG A 418 -13.56 -22.38 -35.08
C ARG A 418 -12.30 -23.21 -34.77
N LYS A 419 -12.38 -24.41 -34.18
CA LYS A 419 -13.22 -25.05 -33.10
C LYS A 419 -12.83 -26.55 -33.03
N SER A 420 -13.34 -27.27 -32.03
CA SER A 420 -13.21 -28.74 -31.74
C SER A 420 -11.95 -29.11 -30.95
N LYS A 421 -12.00 -29.75 -29.77
CA LYS A 421 -12.75 -30.92 -29.23
C LYS A 421 -12.00 -32.25 -29.45
N LEU A 422 -11.67 -32.91 -28.34
CA LEU A 422 -11.54 -34.37 -28.26
C LEU A 422 -12.23 -34.85 -26.96
N ASN A 423 -12.51 -36.16 -26.86
CA ASN A 423 -13.36 -36.75 -25.82
C ASN A 423 -12.58 -37.23 -24.60
N ASP A 424 -13.30 -37.46 -23.51
CA ASP A 424 -12.78 -38.01 -22.24
C ASP A 424 -13.59 -39.27 -21.84
N VAL A 425 -12.99 -40.18 -21.05
CA VAL A 425 -13.49 -41.55 -20.83
C VAL A 425 -13.43 -41.96 -19.35
N LYS A 426 -14.51 -42.57 -18.85
CA LYS A 426 -14.64 -43.16 -17.50
C LYS A 426 -13.59 -44.28 -17.31
N GLY A 427 -12.93 -44.49 -16.17
CA GLY A 427 -13.13 -43.94 -14.81
C GLY A 427 -13.72 -44.99 -13.87
N GLU A 428 -13.10 -45.25 -12.71
CA GLU A 428 -13.59 -46.22 -11.72
C GLU A 428 -13.15 -45.90 -10.27
N ARG A 429 -13.61 -46.68 -9.28
CA ARG A 429 -13.47 -46.43 -7.83
C ARG A 429 -12.84 -47.63 -7.12
N PHE A 430 -12.16 -47.43 -5.99
CA PHE A 430 -12.23 -48.33 -4.82
C PHE A 430 -11.92 -47.57 -3.51
N ALA A 431 -12.09 -48.21 -2.33
CA ALA A 431 -12.20 -47.52 -1.05
C ALA A 431 -11.67 -48.32 0.17
N GLY A 432 -11.37 -47.60 1.26
CA GLY A 432 -11.09 -48.15 2.60
C GLY A 432 -9.60 -48.47 2.89
N THR A 433 -9.16 -48.62 4.16
CA THR A 433 -9.88 -48.40 5.44
C THR A 433 -8.92 -48.25 6.64
N SER A 434 -9.43 -47.65 7.72
CA SER A 434 -9.11 -47.91 9.14
C SER A 434 -7.80 -47.41 9.79
N LYS A 435 -8.03 -46.80 10.97
CA LYS A 435 -7.08 -46.24 11.95
C LYS A 435 -6.38 -47.35 12.77
N THR A 436 -5.28 -46.99 13.44
CA THR A 436 -4.83 -47.65 14.69
C THR A 436 -4.47 -46.56 15.73
N LEU A 437 -4.63 -46.87 17.02
CA LEU A 437 -4.45 -45.93 18.14
C LEU A 437 -3.25 -46.34 19.00
N LEU A 438 -2.42 -45.38 19.44
CA LEU A 438 -1.49 -45.57 20.57
C LEU A 438 -1.59 -44.40 21.56
N ARG A 439 -1.52 -44.74 22.86
CA ARG A 439 -1.41 -43.78 23.97
C ARG A 439 0.06 -43.66 24.40
N SER A 440 0.49 -42.46 24.78
CA SER A 440 1.71 -42.25 25.58
C SER A 440 1.45 -41.22 26.69
N ARG A 441 2.18 -41.34 27.79
CA ARG A 441 2.12 -40.42 28.96
C ARG A 441 3.02 -39.20 28.72
N ARG A 442 2.78 -38.13 29.48
CA ARG A 442 3.52 -36.86 29.40
C ARG A 442 3.99 -36.42 30.78
N HIS A 443 5.14 -35.76 30.82
CA HIS A 443 5.52 -34.82 31.88
C HIS A 443 5.24 -33.37 31.40
N THR A 444 5.23 -32.43 32.34
CA THR A 444 4.59 -31.12 32.15
C THR A 444 5.52 -29.97 32.53
N PHE A 445 5.55 -28.92 31.70
CA PHE A 445 6.03 -27.58 32.04
C PHE A 445 5.01 -26.53 31.55
N MET A 446 4.97 -25.35 32.16
CA MET A 446 3.94 -24.33 31.90
C MET A 446 4.35 -23.32 30.83
N HIS A 447 3.34 -22.75 30.15
CA HIS A 447 3.46 -21.66 29.18
C HIS A 447 2.39 -20.58 29.47
N PRO A 448 2.68 -19.28 29.35
CA PRO A 448 1.78 -18.20 29.78
C PRO A 448 0.69 -17.85 28.74
N ARG A 449 -0.14 -18.83 28.36
CA ARG A 449 -1.48 -18.65 27.73
C ARG A 449 -2.19 -20.00 27.74
N GLY A 450 -3.47 -20.02 28.14
CA GLY A 450 -4.21 -21.24 28.53
C GLY A 450 -4.68 -22.14 27.39
N GLY A 451 -3.76 -22.68 26.57
CA GLY A 451 -4.03 -23.68 25.54
C GLY A 451 -3.09 -24.88 25.65
N LEU A 452 -3.63 -26.10 25.72
CA LEU A 452 -2.84 -27.33 25.90
C LEU A 452 -2.35 -27.86 24.54
N VAL A 453 -1.14 -27.47 24.11
CA VAL A 453 -0.53 -27.99 22.87
C VAL A 453 0.14 -29.35 23.13
N VAL A 454 -0.29 -30.37 22.38
CA VAL A 454 -0.01 -31.80 22.65
C VAL A 454 1.00 -32.36 21.63
N VAL A 455 2.20 -31.75 21.54
CA VAL A 455 3.28 -32.22 20.64
C VAL A 455 3.70 -33.65 20.98
N ALA A 456 3.61 -34.60 20.05
CA ALA A 456 3.97 -36.00 20.28
C ALA A 456 5.27 -36.35 19.51
N VAL A 457 6.37 -36.53 20.25
CA VAL A 457 7.65 -36.98 19.67
C VAL A 457 7.65 -38.51 19.60
N SER A 458 8.02 -39.08 18.45
CA SER A 458 8.09 -40.53 18.25
C SER A 458 9.53 -41.00 18.04
N SER A 459 9.88 -42.10 18.72
CA SER A 459 11.21 -42.74 18.81
C SER A 459 12.32 -41.91 19.48
N ALA A 460 13.08 -42.56 20.38
CA ALA A 460 14.22 -41.95 21.08
C ALA A 460 15.58 -42.23 20.40
N ASN A 461 15.59 -43.00 19.30
CA ASN A 461 16.81 -43.62 18.77
C ASN A 461 17.61 -42.71 17.81
N SER A 462 17.05 -41.59 17.37
CA SER A 462 17.75 -40.68 16.44
C SER A 462 18.83 -39.81 17.10
N ILE A 463 18.61 -39.41 18.36
CA ILE A 463 19.46 -38.41 19.05
C ILE A 463 20.85 -38.99 19.39
N ALA A 464 20.92 -40.28 19.74
CA ALA A 464 22.19 -40.96 20.05
C ALA A 464 23.12 -41.05 18.82
N SER A 465 22.56 -41.28 17.62
CA SER A 465 23.34 -41.34 16.37
C SER A 465 23.94 -39.96 16.02
N TRP A 466 23.18 -38.89 16.22
CA TRP A 466 23.60 -37.53 15.90
C TRP A 466 24.70 -37.01 16.85
N LEU A 467 24.54 -37.24 18.17
CA LEU A 467 25.53 -36.84 19.17
C LEU A 467 26.86 -37.60 19.08
N ALA A 468 26.86 -38.81 18.52
CA ALA A 468 28.09 -39.54 18.19
C ALA A 468 28.85 -38.86 17.03
N SER A 469 28.14 -38.42 15.99
CA SER A 469 28.76 -37.82 14.80
C SER A 469 29.36 -36.43 15.06
N VAL A 470 28.76 -35.62 15.95
CA VAL A 470 29.24 -34.25 16.24
C VAL A 470 30.51 -34.23 17.10
N ARG A 471 30.76 -35.28 17.91
CA ARG A 471 31.98 -35.38 18.73
C ARG A 471 33.25 -35.78 17.95
N GLY A 472 33.14 -36.15 16.68
CA GLY A 472 34.29 -36.54 15.84
C GLY A 472 35.04 -35.40 15.17
N LEU A 473 34.48 -34.19 15.11
CA LEU A 473 34.93 -33.14 14.16
C LEU A 473 35.77 -31.99 14.75
N PHE A 474 36.11 -32.02 16.05
CA PHE A 474 36.96 -31.01 16.70
C PHE A 474 38.21 -31.62 17.36
N ARG A 475 39.13 -32.21 16.56
CA ARG A 475 40.41 -32.68 17.11
C ARG A 475 41.65 -32.78 16.20
N THR A 476 41.84 -31.93 15.19
CA THR A 476 43.15 -31.77 14.51
C THR A 476 43.31 -30.40 13.83
N SER A 477 44.06 -29.46 14.44
CA SER A 477 44.90 -28.44 13.75
C SER A 477 45.49 -27.41 14.73
N TYR A 478 46.42 -27.82 15.60
CA TYR A 478 47.42 -26.92 16.22
C TYR A 478 48.66 -27.77 16.55
N GLY A 479 49.81 -27.31 16.07
CA GLY A 479 51.05 -28.10 15.94
C GLY A 479 51.74 -27.72 14.64
#